data_AF-A0A0Q4EQR4-F1
#
_entry.id   AF-A0A0Q4EQR4-F1
#
_cell.length_a   1.000
_cell.length_b   1.000
_cell.length_c   1.000
_cell.angle_alpha   90.00
_cell.angle_beta   90.00
_cell.angle_gamma   90.00
#
_symmetry.space_group_name_H-M   'P 1'
#
loop_
_entity.id
_entity.type
_entity.pdbx_description
1 polymer ?
#
loop_
_entity_poly.entity_id
_entity_poly.type
_entity_poly.pdbx_seq_one_letter_code
_entity_poly.pdbx_strand_id
1 'polypeptide(L)'
;MRIMLLNLAWTLLAGASVSPAASEPWQFTDERMIVASDTMVVTFVGESVRVKGEMRTAQVNLHLPKPDKYGASSFAINTEVDCTRKLLREVASIAARSDGGVVYLPREAGDNDFKPVRKDSFAVVIQEHLCGIKREDDRKGGIYLYTSSDIAARSVFALLALGIENEAAGQLASKRYSEPDEITAALDEQKVPADKRAAVIKAIDAQIEPEAKPPPPIIPLASAVASGHVGKYTHSEMELASGLWLKADGTFQYFLTVGSLDEKANGRWTAQGSRVVLENDPVPVPPTITTGSGGRDPASKLRLKVTIPSGKGVPGVDLVVGFDTGNPLEGYAQSDGWTLPADEKREPRWVMFSMSSYGLRSARFPINARTANALTYILTPNDIGVVNFAKVNVIADGNGLTVIREGQSMRYEKQGK
;
A
#
# COMPACT_ATOMS: atom_id res chain seq x y z
N MET A 1 -3.32 5.53 40.90
CA MET A 1 -4.64 4.88 40.90
C MET A 1 -4.98 4.53 39.46
N ARG A 2 -5.00 3.22 39.16
CA ARG A 2 -5.55 2.50 37.98
C ARG A 2 -5.30 2.98 36.53
N ILE A 3 -4.52 2.13 35.87
CA ILE A 3 -4.42 1.70 34.47
C ILE A 3 -5.73 1.69 33.66
N MET A 4 -5.66 2.19 32.41
CA MET A 4 -6.31 1.69 31.18
C MET A 4 -5.50 2.26 30.00
N LEU A 5 -4.58 1.52 29.36
CA LEU A 5 -4.78 0.58 28.25
C LEU A 5 -5.72 1.07 27.14
N LEU A 6 -5.12 1.55 26.03
CA LEU A 6 -5.63 1.35 24.67
C LEU A 6 -4.45 1.43 23.68
N ASN A 7 -3.81 0.28 23.48
CA ASN A 7 -3.26 -0.09 22.18
C ASN A 7 -4.45 -0.31 21.24
N LEU A 8 -4.43 0.25 20.03
CA LEU A 8 -4.74 -0.48 18.78
C LEU A 8 -4.45 0.38 17.53
N ALA A 9 -3.66 -0.22 16.64
CA ALA A 9 -3.68 -0.08 15.18
C ALA A 9 -3.25 1.26 14.54
N TRP A 10 -1.94 1.32 14.25
CA TRP A 10 -1.45 1.89 12.99
C TRP A 10 -1.83 0.97 11.83
N THR A 11 -2.65 1.44 10.89
CA THR A 11 -2.54 1.08 9.46
C THR A 11 -3.26 2.10 8.55
N LEU A 12 -2.45 2.67 7.65
CA LEU A 12 -2.67 3.11 6.26
C LEU A 12 -3.63 4.25 5.84
N LEU A 13 -2.98 5.19 5.13
CA LEU A 13 -3.41 6.14 4.09
C LEU A 13 -4.10 5.41 2.89
N ALA A 14 -4.83 6.02 1.94
CA ALA A 14 -4.46 7.16 1.12
C ALA A 14 -5.65 7.74 0.28
N GLY A 15 -5.49 8.98 -0.19
CA GLY A 15 -6.23 9.59 -1.30
C GLY A 15 -5.31 10.56 -2.05
N ALA A 16 -5.12 10.33 -3.35
CA ALA A 16 -3.90 10.56 -4.12
C ALA A 16 -3.73 11.93 -4.82
N SER A 17 -2.47 12.32 -4.96
CA SER A 17 -1.87 13.16 -5.99
C SER A 17 -1.69 12.40 -7.31
N VAL A 18 -1.60 13.14 -8.43
CA VAL A 18 -1.50 12.62 -9.80
C VAL A 18 -0.26 11.73 -9.99
N SER A 19 -0.46 10.54 -10.54
CA SER A 19 0.51 9.42 -10.57
C SER A 19 0.93 9.04 -12.00
N PRO A 20 2.12 8.44 -12.20
CA PRO A 20 2.45 7.70 -13.41
C PRO A 20 1.63 6.40 -13.41
N ALA A 21 0.55 6.35 -14.20
CA ALA A 21 -0.40 5.22 -14.26
C ALA A 21 -0.62 4.56 -12.88
N ALA A 22 -1.16 5.34 -11.93
CA ALA A 22 -1.67 4.75 -10.70
C ALA A 22 -2.74 3.72 -11.11
N SER A 23 -2.53 2.48 -10.70
CA SER A 23 -3.64 1.56 -10.51
C SER A 23 -4.69 2.26 -9.65
N GLU A 24 -5.91 2.34 -10.16
CA GLU A 24 -7.06 2.87 -9.43
C GLU A 24 -7.13 2.25 -8.01
N PRO A 25 -7.62 2.98 -6.99
CA PRO A 25 -7.88 2.36 -5.69
C PRO A 25 -8.85 1.19 -5.90
N TRP A 26 -8.32 -0.02 -5.74
CA TRP A 26 -8.97 -1.26 -6.15
C TRP A 26 -10.35 -1.36 -5.49
N GLN A 27 -11.41 -1.23 -6.30
CA GLN A 27 -12.74 -1.61 -5.86
C GLN A 27 -12.71 -3.11 -5.61
N PHE A 28 -13.08 -3.54 -4.40
CA PHE A 28 -13.36 -4.94 -4.13
C PHE A 28 -14.51 -5.35 -5.06
N THR A 29 -14.18 -5.96 -6.18
CA THR A 29 -15.17 -6.63 -7.03
C THR A 29 -15.40 -8.00 -6.41
N ASP A 30 -16.65 -8.35 -6.12
CA ASP A 30 -17.02 -9.70 -5.68
C ASP A 30 -16.80 -10.72 -6.83
N GLU A 31 -15.56 -10.92 -7.27
CA GLU A 31 -15.18 -11.89 -8.28
C GLU A 31 -14.60 -13.14 -7.62
N ARG A 32 -15.05 -14.31 -8.06
CA ARG A 32 -14.67 -15.58 -7.45
C ARG A 32 -14.32 -16.63 -8.47
N MET A 33 -13.25 -17.37 -8.23
CA MET A 33 -12.81 -18.50 -9.05
C MET A 33 -13.58 -19.76 -8.68
N ILE A 34 -14.16 -20.42 -9.68
CA ILE A 34 -14.91 -21.68 -9.52
C ILE A 34 -14.25 -22.86 -10.22
N VAL A 35 -13.30 -22.60 -11.12
CA VAL A 35 -12.45 -23.61 -11.76
C VAL A 35 -11.02 -23.10 -11.79
N ALA A 36 -10.11 -23.92 -11.25
CA ALA A 36 -8.69 -23.84 -11.49
C ALA A 36 -8.27 -25.13 -12.20
N SER A 37 -7.83 -25.06 -13.45
CA SER A 37 -7.35 -26.21 -14.22
C SER A 37 -6.28 -25.79 -15.21
N ASP A 38 -5.56 -26.77 -15.74
CA ASP A 38 -4.48 -26.58 -16.72
C ASP A 38 -5.03 -26.23 -18.11
N THR A 39 -6.32 -26.48 -18.35
CA THR A 39 -7.00 -26.20 -19.62
C THR A 39 -7.77 -24.88 -19.61
N MET A 40 -8.31 -24.47 -18.47
CA MET A 40 -8.95 -23.16 -18.28
C MET A 40 -9.10 -22.76 -16.81
N VAL A 41 -9.23 -21.46 -16.59
CA VAL A 41 -9.67 -20.88 -15.32
C VAL A 41 -11.02 -20.21 -15.53
N VAL A 42 -11.97 -20.45 -14.63
CA VAL A 42 -13.32 -19.88 -14.68
C VAL A 42 -13.58 -19.08 -13.42
N THR A 43 -13.96 -17.83 -13.59
CA THR A 43 -14.38 -16.94 -12.52
C THR A 43 -15.79 -16.43 -12.78
N PHE A 44 -16.48 -15.92 -11.77
CA PHE A 44 -17.75 -15.23 -11.95
C PHE A 44 -17.83 -13.98 -11.09
N VAL A 45 -18.60 -13.01 -11.55
CA VAL A 45 -18.81 -11.73 -10.87
C VAL A 45 -20.09 -11.82 -10.04
N GLY A 46 -19.96 -11.96 -8.73
CA GLY A 46 -21.06 -12.07 -7.77
C GLY A 46 -22.07 -10.91 -7.86
N GLU A 47 -21.61 -9.68 -8.03
CA GLU A 47 -22.47 -8.49 -8.18
C GLU A 47 -23.35 -8.52 -9.44
N SER A 48 -22.96 -9.29 -10.46
CA SER A 48 -23.74 -9.47 -11.68
C SER A 48 -24.86 -10.50 -11.54
N VAL A 49 -24.87 -11.26 -10.43
CA VAL A 49 -25.85 -12.33 -10.25
C VAL A 49 -27.25 -11.75 -10.11
N ARG A 50 -28.20 -12.27 -10.89
CA ARG A 50 -29.63 -12.02 -10.70
C ARG A 50 -30.39 -13.32 -10.54
N VAL A 51 -31.39 -13.30 -9.67
CA VAL A 51 -32.22 -14.46 -9.34
C VAL A 51 -33.67 -14.17 -9.72
N LYS A 52 -34.22 -14.94 -10.67
CA LYS A 52 -35.62 -14.82 -11.09
C LYS A 52 -36.28 -16.19 -11.19
N GLY A 53 -36.96 -16.61 -10.12
CA GLY A 53 -37.54 -17.95 -10.03
C GLY A 53 -36.45 -19.02 -10.19
N GLU A 54 -36.60 -19.86 -11.21
CA GLU A 54 -35.66 -20.94 -11.56
C GLU A 54 -34.48 -20.46 -12.44
N MET A 55 -34.49 -19.19 -12.85
CA MET A 55 -33.44 -18.61 -13.70
C MET A 55 -32.34 -17.96 -12.87
N ARG A 56 -31.10 -18.11 -13.34
CA ARG A 56 -29.92 -17.41 -12.84
C ARG A 56 -29.24 -16.70 -13.99
N THR A 57 -28.86 -15.45 -13.78
CA THR A 57 -28.02 -14.73 -14.75
C THR A 57 -26.75 -14.29 -14.04
N ALA A 58 -25.60 -14.35 -14.71
CA ALA A 58 -24.34 -13.85 -14.18
C ALA A 58 -23.36 -13.57 -15.32
N GLN A 59 -22.37 -12.73 -15.05
CA GLN A 59 -21.16 -12.60 -15.83
C GLN A 59 -20.13 -13.62 -15.31
N VAL A 60 -19.59 -14.41 -16.23
CA VAL A 60 -18.55 -15.40 -16.01
C VAL A 60 -17.35 -15.02 -16.88
N ASN A 61 -16.14 -15.07 -16.33
CA ASN A 61 -14.93 -14.88 -17.12
C ASN A 61 -14.22 -16.22 -17.31
N LEU A 62 -13.86 -16.53 -18.56
CA LEU A 62 -13.06 -17.68 -18.94
C LEU A 62 -11.67 -17.22 -19.34
N HIS A 63 -10.65 -17.93 -18.86
CA HIS A 63 -9.26 -17.67 -19.20
C HIS A 63 -8.62 -18.94 -19.75
N LEU A 64 -7.84 -18.80 -20.82
CA LEU A 64 -7.15 -19.90 -21.49
C LEU A 64 -5.64 -19.83 -21.23
N PRO A 65 -4.97 -20.99 -21.09
CA PRO A 65 -3.51 -21.04 -20.94
C PRO A 65 -2.77 -20.61 -22.22
N LYS A 66 -3.44 -20.74 -23.37
CA LYS A 66 -2.96 -20.35 -24.70
C LYS A 66 -4.10 -19.70 -25.48
N PRO A 67 -3.80 -18.71 -26.34
CA PRO A 67 -4.81 -18.12 -27.21
C PRO A 67 -5.47 -19.16 -28.12
N ASP A 68 -6.76 -18.98 -28.39
CA ASP A 68 -7.50 -19.81 -29.33
C ASP A 68 -7.12 -19.51 -30.80
N LYS A 69 -7.82 -20.13 -31.76
CA LYS A 69 -7.58 -19.92 -33.21
C LYS A 69 -7.81 -18.47 -33.68
N TYR A 70 -8.52 -17.66 -32.92
CA TYR A 70 -8.79 -16.24 -33.21
C TYR A 70 -7.87 -15.30 -32.41
N GLY A 71 -6.98 -15.86 -31.58
CA GLY A 71 -6.06 -15.13 -30.72
C GLY A 71 -6.67 -14.69 -29.39
N ALA A 72 -7.88 -15.13 -29.05
CA ALA A 72 -8.52 -14.82 -27.78
C ALA A 72 -7.89 -15.64 -26.65
N SER A 73 -7.48 -14.97 -25.57
CA SER A 73 -6.96 -15.58 -24.34
C SER A 73 -7.93 -15.54 -23.18
N SER A 74 -8.95 -14.68 -23.24
CA SER A 74 -10.00 -14.61 -22.23
C SER A 74 -11.35 -14.18 -22.83
N PHE A 75 -12.44 -14.51 -22.12
CA PHE A 75 -13.81 -14.24 -22.53
C PHE A 75 -14.60 -13.74 -21.32
N ALA A 76 -15.23 -12.58 -21.42
CA ALA A 76 -16.23 -12.11 -20.48
C ALA A 76 -17.62 -12.46 -21.03
N ILE A 77 -18.35 -13.36 -20.35
CA ILE A 77 -19.55 -14.01 -20.86
C ILE A 77 -20.73 -13.73 -19.93
N ASN A 78 -21.78 -13.09 -20.45
CA ASN A 78 -23.07 -13.01 -19.79
C ASN A 78 -23.83 -14.31 -20.04
N THR A 79 -24.06 -15.08 -18.99
CA THR A 79 -24.72 -16.38 -19.05
C THR A 79 -26.10 -16.34 -18.39
N GLU A 80 -27.02 -17.15 -18.91
CA GLU A 80 -28.27 -17.48 -18.24
C GLU A 80 -28.43 -18.99 -18.08
N VAL A 81 -28.88 -19.40 -16.90
CA VAL A 81 -29.07 -20.79 -16.51
C VAL A 81 -30.51 -21.01 -16.08
N ASP A 82 -31.16 -22.02 -16.67
CA ASP A 82 -32.43 -22.57 -16.20
C ASP A 82 -32.13 -23.77 -15.29
N CYS A 83 -32.30 -23.58 -13.99
CA CYS A 83 -31.94 -24.57 -12.98
C CYS A 83 -32.86 -25.79 -12.93
N THR A 84 -34.11 -25.64 -13.38
CA THR A 84 -35.06 -26.74 -13.42
C THR A 84 -34.84 -27.60 -14.66
N ARG A 85 -34.68 -26.96 -15.83
CA ARG A 85 -34.48 -27.67 -17.11
C ARG A 85 -33.03 -28.06 -17.37
N LYS A 86 -32.10 -27.59 -16.52
CA LYS A 86 -30.64 -27.79 -16.67
C LYS A 86 -30.12 -27.32 -18.02
N LEU A 87 -30.60 -26.16 -18.46
CA LEU A 87 -30.18 -25.53 -19.69
C LEU A 87 -29.31 -24.31 -19.38
N LEU A 88 -28.37 -24.01 -20.28
CA LEU A 88 -27.52 -22.82 -20.21
C LEU A 88 -27.52 -22.15 -21.59
N ARG A 89 -27.47 -20.83 -21.60
CA ARG A 89 -27.21 -20.04 -22.81
C ARG A 89 -26.19 -18.94 -22.54
N GLU A 90 -25.42 -18.62 -23.57
CA GLU A 90 -24.67 -17.38 -23.65
C GLU A 90 -25.59 -16.28 -24.19
N VAL A 91 -25.63 -15.12 -23.52
CA VAL A 91 -26.40 -13.96 -23.99
C VAL A 91 -25.52 -13.01 -24.79
N ALA A 92 -24.29 -12.83 -24.31
CA ALA A 92 -23.26 -12.06 -24.96
C ALA A 92 -21.90 -12.48 -24.43
N SER A 93 -20.89 -12.45 -25.29
CA SER A 93 -19.49 -12.54 -24.89
C SER A 93 -18.65 -11.43 -25.51
N ILE A 94 -17.59 -11.05 -24.80
CA ILE A 94 -16.52 -10.21 -25.30
C ILE A 94 -15.23 -11.00 -25.12
N ALA A 95 -14.54 -11.27 -26.22
CA ALA A 95 -13.25 -11.94 -26.20
C ALA A 95 -12.12 -10.92 -26.21
N ALA A 96 -11.04 -11.22 -25.49
CA ALA A 96 -9.86 -10.38 -25.40
C ALA A 96 -8.58 -11.17 -25.69
N ARG A 97 -7.63 -10.51 -26.32
CA ARG A 97 -6.24 -10.98 -26.48
C ARG A 97 -5.45 -10.70 -25.20
N SER A 98 -4.25 -11.29 -25.12
CA SER A 98 -3.36 -11.10 -23.98
C SER A 98 -2.85 -9.66 -23.80
N ASP A 99 -2.90 -8.85 -24.86
CA ASP A 99 -2.57 -7.42 -24.84
C ASP A 99 -3.78 -6.52 -24.51
N GLY A 100 -4.94 -7.11 -24.18
CA GLY A 100 -6.19 -6.41 -23.91
C GLY A 100 -6.99 -6.02 -25.16
N GLY A 101 -6.49 -6.32 -26.36
CA GLY A 101 -7.20 -6.03 -27.61
C GLY A 101 -8.47 -6.88 -27.75
N VAL A 102 -9.59 -6.25 -28.12
CA VAL A 102 -10.86 -6.96 -28.35
C VAL A 102 -10.77 -7.86 -29.58
N VAL A 103 -11.32 -9.07 -29.46
CA VAL A 103 -11.48 -10.03 -30.55
C VAL A 103 -12.96 -10.12 -30.91
N TYR A 104 -13.27 -9.81 -32.17
CA TYR A 104 -14.62 -9.99 -32.70
C TYR A 104 -14.77 -11.41 -33.21
N LEU A 105 -15.60 -12.19 -32.51
CA LEU A 105 -15.93 -13.55 -32.92
C LEU A 105 -17.12 -13.54 -33.88
N PRO A 106 -17.10 -14.38 -34.93
CA PRO A 106 -18.28 -14.56 -35.77
C PRO A 106 -19.40 -15.19 -34.94
N ARG A 107 -20.60 -14.60 -34.98
CA ARG A 107 -21.80 -15.19 -34.37
C ARG A 107 -22.41 -16.22 -35.30
N GLU A 108 -22.73 -17.39 -34.76
CA GLU A 108 -23.45 -18.45 -35.46
C GLU A 108 -24.93 -18.45 -35.05
N ALA A 109 -25.78 -18.99 -35.94
CA ALA A 109 -27.21 -19.11 -35.66
C ALA A 109 -27.42 -20.06 -34.48
N GLY A 110 -28.14 -19.59 -33.45
CA GLY A 110 -28.43 -20.37 -32.25
C GLY A 110 -27.36 -20.30 -31.15
N ASP A 111 -26.38 -19.40 -31.24
CA ASP A 111 -25.42 -19.15 -30.14
C ASP A 111 -26.11 -18.77 -28.83
N ASN A 112 -27.21 -18.02 -28.93
CA ASN A 112 -27.97 -17.54 -27.78
C ASN A 112 -29.12 -18.47 -27.34
N ASP A 113 -29.22 -19.66 -27.94
CA ASP A 113 -30.26 -20.62 -27.59
C ASP A 113 -29.92 -21.38 -26.31
N PHE A 114 -30.94 -21.74 -25.55
CA PHE A 114 -30.78 -22.65 -24.41
C PHE A 114 -30.36 -24.04 -24.88
N LYS A 115 -29.19 -24.48 -24.42
CA LYS A 115 -28.61 -25.78 -24.75
C LYS A 115 -28.49 -26.65 -23.50
N PRO A 116 -28.73 -27.98 -23.60
CA PRO A 116 -28.42 -28.90 -22.52
C PRO A 116 -26.93 -28.85 -22.18
N VAL A 117 -26.62 -28.83 -20.88
CA VAL A 117 -25.23 -28.80 -20.41
C VAL A 117 -24.67 -30.21 -20.37
N ARG A 118 -23.53 -30.42 -21.03
CA ARG A 118 -22.78 -31.68 -20.99
C ARG A 118 -22.16 -31.90 -19.61
N LYS A 119 -22.34 -33.11 -19.05
CA LYS A 119 -21.82 -33.47 -17.73
C LYS A 119 -20.30 -33.50 -17.63
N ASP A 120 -19.60 -33.69 -18.74
CA ASP A 120 -18.15 -33.77 -18.84
C ASP A 120 -17.52 -32.45 -19.31
N SER A 121 -18.16 -31.31 -19.02
CA SER A 121 -17.72 -29.99 -19.48
C SER A 121 -17.67 -28.99 -18.33
N PHE A 122 -16.81 -27.97 -18.43
CA PHE A 122 -16.76 -26.88 -17.44
C PHE A 122 -18.07 -26.08 -17.33
N ALA A 123 -18.92 -26.12 -18.37
CA ALA A 123 -20.25 -25.53 -18.31
C ALA A 123 -21.15 -26.16 -17.23
N VAL A 124 -20.92 -27.43 -16.85
CA VAL A 124 -21.64 -28.06 -15.74
C VAL A 124 -21.28 -27.41 -14.41
N VAL A 125 -20.02 -27.02 -14.23
CA VAL A 125 -19.55 -26.34 -13.02
C VAL A 125 -20.21 -24.97 -12.91
N ILE A 126 -20.29 -24.21 -14.01
CA ILE A 126 -21.00 -22.92 -14.06
C ILE A 126 -22.48 -23.11 -13.70
N GLN A 127 -23.16 -24.08 -14.31
CA GLN A 127 -24.57 -24.37 -14.06
C GLN A 127 -24.81 -24.74 -12.59
N GLU A 128 -24.08 -25.72 -12.08
CA GLU A 128 -24.24 -26.22 -10.70
C GLU A 128 -23.95 -25.12 -9.68
N HIS A 129 -22.92 -24.32 -9.93
CA HIS A 129 -22.55 -23.21 -9.09
C HIS A 129 -23.66 -22.14 -9.03
N LEU A 130 -24.10 -21.64 -10.17
CA LEU A 130 -25.14 -20.61 -10.24
C LEU A 130 -26.47 -21.12 -9.69
N CYS A 131 -26.84 -22.39 -9.94
CA CYS A 131 -28.06 -22.97 -9.38
C CYS A 131 -27.99 -23.23 -7.87
N GLY A 132 -26.78 -23.31 -7.32
CA GLY A 132 -26.52 -23.32 -5.88
C GLY A 132 -26.86 -21.99 -5.20
N ILE A 133 -26.80 -20.87 -5.93
CA ILE A 133 -27.12 -19.53 -5.42
C ILE A 133 -28.64 -19.37 -5.31
N LYS A 134 -29.16 -19.14 -4.10
CA LYS A 134 -30.61 -19.02 -3.88
C LYS A 134 -31.10 -17.59 -3.77
N ARG A 135 -30.22 -16.63 -3.49
CA ARG A 135 -30.53 -15.21 -3.36
C ARG A 135 -29.36 -14.38 -3.92
N GLU A 136 -29.62 -13.14 -4.31
CA GLU A 136 -28.60 -12.26 -4.89
C GLU A 136 -27.50 -11.85 -3.89
N ASP A 137 -27.81 -11.85 -2.59
CA ASP A 137 -26.87 -11.55 -1.50
C ASP A 137 -26.05 -12.76 -1.02
N ASP A 138 -26.20 -13.92 -1.68
CA ASP A 138 -25.60 -15.17 -1.23
C ASP A 138 -24.09 -15.19 -1.51
N ARG A 139 -23.31 -15.12 -0.43
CA ARG A 139 -21.83 -15.13 -0.46
C ARG A 139 -21.23 -16.53 -0.66
N LYS A 140 -21.99 -17.44 -1.24
CA LYS A 140 -21.65 -18.86 -1.31
C LYS A 140 -20.79 -19.19 -2.53
N GLY A 141 -19.76 -19.98 -2.26
CA GLY A 141 -19.00 -20.71 -3.27
C GLY A 141 -17.89 -19.90 -3.96
N GLY A 142 -16.90 -20.65 -4.46
CA GLY A 142 -15.74 -20.13 -5.18
C GLY A 142 -14.64 -19.61 -4.24
N ILE A 143 -13.46 -19.38 -4.82
CA ILE A 143 -12.32 -18.74 -4.15
C ILE A 143 -12.39 -17.25 -4.47
N TYR A 144 -12.53 -16.40 -3.46
CA TYR A 144 -12.57 -14.95 -3.64
C TYR A 144 -11.26 -14.42 -4.19
N LEU A 145 -11.34 -13.56 -5.20
CA LEU A 145 -10.17 -12.94 -5.79
C LEU A 145 -9.89 -11.58 -5.15
N TYR A 146 -8.67 -11.43 -4.64
CA TYR A 146 -8.11 -10.19 -4.13
C TYR A 146 -7.12 -9.55 -5.13
N THR A 147 -7.11 -10.07 -6.36
CA THR A 147 -6.37 -9.58 -7.53
C THR A 147 -7.27 -9.71 -8.76
N SER A 148 -6.92 -9.04 -9.87
CA SER A 148 -7.67 -9.20 -11.13
C SER A 148 -7.68 -10.66 -11.59
N SER A 149 -8.79 -11.12 -12.16
CA SER A 149 -8.90 -12.51 -12.65
C SER A 149 -7.89 -12.87 -13.74
N ASP A 150 -7.44 -11.92 -14.55
CA ASP A 150 -6.35 -12.14 -15.52
C ASP A 150 -5.02 -12.50 -14.83
N ILE A 151 -4.67 -11.78 -13.76
CA ILE A 151 -3.46 -12.07 -12.96
C ILE A 151 -3.62 -13.43 -12.28
N ALA A 152 -4.75 -13.66 -11.61
CA ALA A 152 -5.03 -14.92 -10.95
C ALA A 152 -4.94 -16.11 -11.92
N ALA A 153 -5.56 -16.02 -13.10
CA ALA A 153 -5.54 -17.09 -14.09
C ALA A 153 -4.12 -17.42 -14.58
N ARG A 154 -3.31 -16.41 -14.90
CA ARG A 154 -1.91 -16.59 -15.30
C ARG A 154 -1.10 -17.31 -14.21
N SER A 155 -1.28 -16.89 -12.97
CA SER A 155 -0.61 -17.53 -11.84
C SER A 155 -1.10 -18.97 -11.62
N VAL A 156 -2.39 -19.27 -11.76
CA VAL A 156 -2.89 -20.66 -11.72
C VAL A 156 -2.19 -21.52 -12.77
N PHE A 157 -2.16 -21.09 -14.04
CA PHE A 157 -1.50 -21.88 -15.10
C PHE A 157 -0.01 -22.12 -14.81
N ALA A 158 0.69 -21.10 -14.32
CA ALA A 158 2.10 -21.23 -13.95
C ALA A 158 2.30 -22.19 -12.75
N LEU A 159 1.44 -22.15 -11.75
CA LEU A 159 1.49 -23.03 -10.58
C LEU A 159 1.18 -24.48 -10.94
N LEU A 160 0.17 -24.71 -11.78
CA LEU A 160 -0.16 -26.05 -12.28
C LEU A 160 0.99 -26.65 -13.11
N ALA A 161 1.68 -25.83 -13.91
CA ALA A 161 2.88 -26.25 -14.63
C ALA A 161 4.06 -26.63 -13.71
N LEU A 162 4.07 -26.14 -12.46
CA LEU A 162 5.01 -26.55 -11.41
C LEU A 162 4.55 -27.81 -10.65
N GLY A 163 3.41 -28.39 -11.01
CA GLY A 163 2.78 -29.53 -10.33
C GLY A 163 2.26 -29.16 -8.95
N ILE A 164 1.71 -27.96 -8.79
CA ILE A 164 0.87 -27.59 -7.64
C ILE A 164 -0.56 -28.05 -7.94
N GLU A 165 -1.24 -28.65 -6.97
CA GLU A 165 -2.62 -29.12 -7.12
C GLU A 165 -3.62 -27.98 -7.39
N ASN A 166 -4.70 -28.28 -8.09
CA ASN A 166 -5.67 -27.27 -8.58
C ASN A 166 -6.22 -26.35 -7.48
N GLU A 167 -6.64 -26.91 -6.34
CA GLU A 167 -7.16 -26.12 -5.22
C GLU A 167 -6.09 -25.21 -4.63
N ALA A 168 -4.89 -25.75 -4.37
CA ALA A 168 -3.76 -24.98 -3.86
C ALA A 168 -3.33 -23.87 -4.83
N ALA A 169 -3.30 -24.16 -6.13
CA ALA A 169 -3.01 -23.17 -7.16
C ALA A 169 -4.05 -22.04 -7.18
N GLY A 170 -5.34 -22.39 -7.07
CA GLY A 170 -6.43 -21.41 -6.96
C GLY A 170 -6.29 -20.54 -5.70
N GLN A 171 -6.00 -21.13 -4.54
CA GLN A 171 -5.84 -20.40 -3.28
C GLN A 171 -4.66 -19.44 -3.32
N LEU A 172 -3.48 -19.90 -3.77
CA LEU A 172 -2.27 -19.05 -3.89
C LEU A 172 -2.49 -17.90 -4.88
N ALA A 173 -3.08 -18.20 -6.03
CA ALA A 173 -3.31 -17.20 -7.08
C ALA A 173 -4.49 -16.25 -6.79
N SER A 174 -5.30 -16.52 -5.77
CA SER A 174 -6.42 -15.66 -5.42
C SER A 174 -6.02 -14.47 -4.56
N LYS A 175 -4.93 -14.60 -3.80
CA LYS A 175 -4.51 -13.64 -2.79
C LYS A 175 -3.62 -12.56 -3.38
N ARG A 176 -3.54 -11.44 -2.66
CA ARG A 176 -2.51 -10.42 -2.80
C ARG A 176 -1.67 -10.44 -1.53
N TYR A 177 -0.37 -10.25 -1.67
CA TYR A 177 0.57 -10.37 -0.57
C TYR A 177 1.22 -9.02 -0.31
N SER A 178 0.87 -8.41 0.81
CA SER A 178 1.38 -7.11 1.26
C SER A 178 2.49 -7.23 2.29
N GLU A 179 2.61 -8.40 2.94
CA GLU A 179 3.67 -8.67 3.92
C GLU A 179 4.45 -9.96 3.61
N PRO A 180 5.77 -10.01 3.88
CA PRO A 180 6.57 -11.22 3.61
C PRO A 180 6.08 -12.48 4.35
N ASP A 181 5.54 -12.30 5.56
CA ASP A 181 5.07 -13.42 6.40
C ASP A 181 3.78 -14.04 5.83
N GLU A 182 2.95 -13.27 5.12
CA GLU A 182 1.74 -13.78 4.45
C GLU A 182 2.08 -14.80 3.35
N ILE A 183 3.16 -14.54 2.61
CA ILE A 183 3.65 -15.45 1.56
C ILE A 183 4.06 -16.76 2.20
N THR A 184 4.86 -16.69 3.27
CA THR A 184 5.34 -17.87 3.98
C THR A 184 4.18 -18.68 4.55
N ALA A 185 3.22 -18.01 5.21
CA ALA A 185 2.03 -18.65 5.75
C ALA A 185 1.17 -19.31 4.66
N ALA A 186 1.00 -18.68 3.51
CA ALA A 186 0.24 -19.25 2.40
C ALA A 186 0.94 -20.47 1.79
N LEU A 187 2.27 -20.44 1.64
CA LEU A 187 3.04 -21.59 1.18
C LEU A 187 2.92 -22.77 2.14
N ASP A 188 2.93 -22.51 3.45
CA ASP A 188 2.76 -23.53 4.50
C ASP A 188 1.33 -24.10 4.52
N GLU A 189 0.33 -23.22 4.47
CA GLU A 189 -1.10 -23.58 4.43
C GLU A 189 -1.41 -24.52 3.26
N GLN A 190 -0.86 -24.19 2.08
CA GLN A 190 -1.04 -24.98 0.86
C GLN A 190 -0.03 -26.14 0.73
N LYS A 191 0.76 -26.39 1.78
CA LYS A 191 1.74 -27.50 1.88
C LYS A 191 2.72 -27.53 0.69
N VAL A 192 3.17 -26.35 0.24
CA VAL A 192 4.12 -26.24 -0.88
C VAL A 192 5.49 -26.81 -0.46
N PRO A 193 6.03 -27.80 -1.22
CA PRO A 193 7.35 -28.37 -0.96
C PRO A 193 8.44 -27.30 -0.95
N ALA A 194 9.39 -27.41 -0.02
CA ALA A 194 10.44 -26.41 0.19
C ALA A 194 11.27 -26.13 -1.08
N ASP A 195 11.56 -27.17 -1.86
CA ASP A 195 12.29 -27.10 -3.13
C ASP A 195 11.52 -26.38 -4.25
N LYS A 196 10.18 -26.28 -4.15
CA LYS A 196 9.33 -25.58 -5.13
C LYS A 196 9.03 -24.13 -4.76
N ARG A 197 9.26 -23.70 -3.50
CA ARG A 197 8.82 -22.39 -2.98
C ARG A 197 9.33 -21.21 -3.81
N ALA A 198 10.59 -21.21 -4.21
CA ALA A 198 11.15 -20.13 -5.02
C ALA A 198 10.46 -20.00 -6.39
N ALA A 199 10.14 -21.12 -7.03
CA ALA A 199 9.43 -21.14 -8.31
C ALA A 199 7.96 -20.71 -8.15
N VAL A 200 7.30 -21.13 -7.07
CA VAL A 200 5.94 -20.72 -6.72
C VAL A 200 5.88 -19.20 -6.48
N ILE A 201 6.78 -18.65 -5.66
CA ILE A 201 6.89 -17.20 -5.41
C ILE A 201 7.03 -16.44 -6.73
N LYS A 202 7.88 -16.94 -7.64
CA LYS A 202 8.04 -16.34 -8.98
C LYS A 202 6.76 -16.41 -9.82
N ALA A 203 6.00 -17.49 -9.74
CA ALA A 203 4.74 -17.66 -10.48
C ALA A 203 3.63 -16.70 -9.99
N ILE A 204 3.70 -16.26 -8.74
CA ILE A 204 2.77 -15.31 -8.12
C ILE A 204 3.36 -13.90 -7.98
N ASP A 205 4.49 -13.58 -8.63
CA ASP A 205 5.20 -12.30 -8.43
C ASP A 205 4.35 -11.06 -8.71
N ALA A 206 3.40 -11.16 -9.65
CA ALA A 206 2.45 -10.09 -9.96
C ALA A 206 1.42 -9.81 -8.84
N GLN A 207 1.29 -10.72 -7.87
CA GLN A 207 0.42 -10.60 -6.69
C GLN A 207 1.18 -10.14 -5.44
N ILE A 208 2.51 -10.04 -5.51
CA ILE A 208 3.37 -9.66 -4.38
C ILE A 208 3.67 -8.16 -4.48
N GLU A 209 3.25 -7.41 -3.48
CA GLU A 209 3.56 -5.98 -3.38
C GLU A 209 5.06 -5.75 -3.17
N PRO A 210 5.64 -4.65 -3.69
CA PRO A 210 7.07 -4.37 -3.57
C PRO A 210 7.66 -4.51 -2.16
N GLU A 211 6.91 -4.10 -1.14
CA GLU A 211 7.23 -4.20 0.29
C GLU A 211 7.24 -5.65 0.82
N ALA A 212 6.44 -6.53 0.22
CA ALA A 212 6.36 -7.94 0.56
C ALA A 212 7.44 -8.78 -0.14
N LYS A 213 8.08 -8.24 -1.19
CA LYS A 213 9.13 -8.96 -1.92
C LYS A 213 10.32 -9.18 -0.98
N PRO A 214 10.90 -10.39 -0.96
CA PRO A 214 12.13 -10.62 -0.21
C PRO A 214 13.19 -9.63 -0.70
N PRO A 215 13.93 -8.98 0.21
CA PRO A 215 14.96 -8.02 -0.20
C PRO A 215 15.96 -8.72 -1.12
N PRO A 216 16.46 -8.05 -2.17
CA PRO A 216 17.45 -8.64 -3.05
C PRO A 216 18.65 -9.14 -2.23
N PRO A 217 19.27 -10.25 -2.65
CA PRO A 217 20.42 -10.80 -1.95
C PRO A 217 21.53 -9.74 -1.84
N ILE A 218 22.05 -9.54 -0.62
CA ILE A 218 23.15 -8.64 -0.32
C ILE A 218 24.40 -9.15 -1.04
N ILE A 219 24.85 -8.46 -2.09
CA ILE A 219 26.14 -8.73 -2.73
C ILE A 219 27.20 -7.95 -1.95
N PRO A 220 28.14 -8.62 -1.25
CA PRO A 220 29.10 -7.92 -0.42
C PRO A 220 30.00 -6.99 -1.24
N LEU A 221 30.14 -5.75 -0.77
CA LEU A 221 31.11 -4.79 -1.28
C LEU A 221 32.43 -5.00 -0.53
N ALA A 222 33.49 -5.35 -1.26
CA ALA A 222 34.78 -5.71 -0.66
C ALA A 222 35.35 -4.61 0.26
N SER A 223 35.18 -3.33 -0.09
CA SER A 223 35.61 -2.20 0.74
C SER A 223 34.79 -2.06 2.03
N ALA A 224 33.48 -2.32 1.98
CA ALA A 224 32.62 -2.30 3.16
C ALA A 224 33.05 -3.40 4.15
N VAL A 225 33.24 -4.63 3.65
CA VAL A 225 33.71 -5.77 4.47
C VAL A 225 35.11 -5.50 5.04
N ALA A 226 36.05 -5.03 4.21
CA ALA A 226 37.42 -4.75 4.63
C ALA A 226 37.54 -3.67 5.71
N SER A 227 36.55 -2.77 5.82
CA SER A 227 36.54 -1.74 6.89
C SER A 227 36.39 -2.30 8.30
N GLY A 228 35.87 -3.52 8.47
CA GLY A 228 35.56 -4.11 9.78
C GLY A 228 34.29 -3.55 10.47
N HIS A 229 33.67 -2.50 9.92
CA HIS A 229 32.52 -1.80 10.50
C HIS A 229 31.17 -2.42 10.13
N VAL A 230 31.13 -3.48 9.32
CA VAL A 230 29.89 -4.22 9.03
C VAL A 230 29.31 -4.78 10.32
N GLY A 231 28.02 -4.52 10.57
CA GLY A 231 27.33 -5.02 11.76
C GLY A 231 26.02 -4.30 12.05
N LYS A 232 25.24 -4.89 12.95
CA LYS A 232 24.09 -4.25 13.58
C LYS A 232 24.56 -3.58 14.87
N TYR A 233 24.18 -2.33 15.05
CA TYR A 233 24.55 -1.51 16.19
C TYR A 233 23.29 -0.98 16.84
N THR A 234 23.22 -0.97 18.16
CA THR A 234 22.04 -0.50 18.89
C THR A 234 22.42 0.46 20.00
N HIS A 235 21.51 1.37 20.30
CA HIS A 235 21.57 2.24 21.45
C HIS A 235 20.19 2.26 22.12
N SER A 236 20.17 2.09 23.44
CA SER A 236 18.93 2.15 24.21
C SER A 236 19.17 2.85 25.54
N GLU A 237 18.23 3.69 25.92
CA GLU A 237 18.10 4.31 27.22
C GLU A 237 16.62 4.42 27.59
N MET A 238 16.29 4.98 28.74
CA MET A 238 14.89 5.12 29.16
C MET A 238 14.11 5.94 28.12
N GLU A 239 13.01 5.36 27.60
CA GLU A 239 12.16 5.94 26.54
C GLU A 239 12.81 6.11 25.15
N LEU A 240 14.04 5.60 24.92
CA LEU A 240 14.71 5.68 23.62
C LEU A 240 15.21 4.30 23.18
N ALA A 241 14.88 3.92 21.95
CA ALA A 241 15.53 2.81 21.25
C ALA A 241 15.96 3.25 19.86
N SER A 242 17.19 2.91 19.49
CA SER A 242 17.76 3.27 18.20
C SER A 242 18.65 2.16 17.68
N GLY A 243 18.67 1.98 16.36
CA GLY A 243 19.52 1.01 15.71
C GLY A 243 20.10 1.53 14.40
N LEU A 244 21.32 1.11 14.12
CA LEU A 244 22.06 1.39 12.90
C LEU A 244 22.64 0.08 12.37
N TRP A 245 22.25 -0.31 11.17
CA TRP A 245 22.79 -1.49 10.50
C TRP A 245 23.67 -1.05 9.34
N LEU A 246 24.97 -1.29 9.45
CA LEU A 246 25.93 -1.17 8.35
C LEU A 246 26.04 -2.53 7.65
N LYS A 247 25.46 -2.65 6.45
CA LYS A 247 25.41 -3.91 5.69
C LYS A 247 26.68 -4.12 4.89
N ALA A 248 26.98 -5.39 4.59
CA ALA A 248 28.16 -5.80 3.85
C ALA A 248 28.18 -5.32 2.39
N ASP A 249 27.04 -4.98 1.80
CA ASP A 249 26.90 -4.43 0.44
C ASP A 249 27.20 -2.92 0.36
N GLY A 250 27.55 -2.28 1.48
CA GLY A 250 27.75 -0.82 1.53
C GLY A 250 26.46 -0.02 1.68
N THR A 251 25.33 -0.65 2.03
CA THR A 251 24.08 0.04 2.39
C THR A 251 23.87 0.10 3.90
N PHE A 252 23.09 1.08 4.37
CA PHE A 252 22.74 1.20 5.77
C PHE A 252 21.24 1.32 6.00
N GLN A 253 20.81 0.98 7.21
CA GLN A 253 19.48 1.25 7.73
C GLN A 253 19.57 1.82 9.13
N TYR A 254 18.71 2.77 9.45
CA TYR A 254 18.62 3.45 10.72
C TYR A 254 17.17 3.51 11.19
N PHE A 255 16.96 3.37 12.49
CA PHE A 255 15.70 3.69 13.15
C PHE A 255 15.97 4.33 14.50
N LEU A 256 15.06 5.19 14.95
CA LEU A 256 14.99 5.72 16.31
C LEU A 256 13.52 5.89 16.71
N THR A 257 13.20 5.50 17.94
CA THR A 257 11.91 5.75 18.59
C THR A 257 12.17 6.40 19.93
N VAL A 258 11.54 7.54 20.20
CA VAL A 258 11.58 8.26 21.47
C VAL A 258 10.22 8.86 21.79
N GLY A 259 9.51 8.32 22.78
CA GLY A 259 8.16 8.76 23.11
C GLY A 259 7.22 8.70 21.90
N SER A 260 6.83 9.85 21.35
CA SER A 260 5.98 9.96 20.14
C SER A 260 6.75 10.32 18.86
N LEU A 261 8.08 10.31 18.90
CA LEU A 261 8.95 10.58 17.76
C LEU A 261 9.46 9.25 17.20
N ASP A 262 9.12 8.99 15.94
CA ASP A 262 9.68 7.89 15.15
C ASP A 262 10.47 8.45 13.97
N GLU A 263 11.69 7.95 13.82
CA GLU A 263 12.60 8.33 12.77
C GLU A 263 13.21 7.12 12.08
N LYS A 264 13.44 7.24 10.78
CA LYS A 264 14.10 6.21 9.96
C LYS A 264 15.06 6.82 8.96
N ALA A 265 16.00 6.02 8.45
CA ALA A 265 16.75 6.36 7.25
C ALA A 265 17.34 5.12 6.60
N ASN A 266 17.64 5.22 5.31
CA ASN A 266 18.40 4.23 4.56
C ASN A 266 19.25 4.92 3.50
N GLY A 267 20.26 4.21 3.04
CA GLY A 267 21.11 4.68 1.95
C GLY A 267 22.41 3.90 1.87
N ARG A 268 23.49 4.59 1.51
CA ARG A 268 24.83 4.02 1.33
C ARG A 268 25.76 4.48 2.45
N TRP A 269 26.77 3.68 2.72
CA TRP A 269 27.82 4.05 3.64
C TRP A 269 29.21 3.74 3.10
N THR A 270 30.17 4.54 3.53
CA THR A 270 31.59 4.30 3.27
C THR A 270 32.40 4.51 4.55
N ALA A 271 33.56 3.88 4.62
CA ALA A 271 34.51 4.06 5.70
C ALA A 271 35.74 4.84 5.22
N GLN A 272 36.17 5.80 6.03
CA GLN A 272 37.42 6.55 5.88
C GLN A 272 38.17 6.46 7.21
N GLY A 273 38.88 5.35 7.42
CA GLY A 273 39.50 5.04 8.72
C GLY A 273 38.45 4.79 9.81
N SER A 274 38.49 5.60 10.87
CA SER A 274 37.48 5.60 11.95
C SER A 274 36.23 6.39 11.60
N ARG A 275 36.21 7.15 10.51
CA ARG A 275 35.01 7.89 10.10
C ARG A 275 34.11 7.00 9.24
N VAL A 276 32.84 6.93 9.59
CA VAL A 276 31.78 6.33 8.76
C VAL A 276 30.96 7.47 8.18
N VAL A 277 30.81 7.48 6.85
CA VAL A 277 29.97 8.45 6.13
C VAL A 277 28.70 7.74 5.70
N LEU A 278 27.54 8.32 6.06
CA LEU A 278 26.22 7.82 5.71
C LEU A 278 25.56 8.79 4.73
N GLU A 279 25.13 8.29 3.59
CA GLU A 279 24.48 9.07 2.54
C GLU A 279 23.12 8.48 2.24
N ASN A 280 22.05 9.25 2.45
CA ASN A 280 20.71 8.79 2.12
C ASN A 280 20.55 8.53 0.62
N ASP A 281 19.87 7.44 0.28
CA ASP A 281 19.53 7.08 -1.11
C ASP A 281 18.08 6.54 -1.12
N PRO A 282 17.08 7.35 -1.53
CA PRO A 282 17.18 8.72 -2.05
C PRO A 282 17.45 9.78 -0.96
N VAL A 283 17.87 10.98 -1.39
CA VAL A 283 18.04 12.15 -0.50
C VAL A 283 16.67 12.60 0.03
N PRO A 284 16.46 12.76 1.35
CA PRO A 284 15.17 13.11 1.90
C PRO A 284 14.74 14.53 1.50
N VAL A 285 13.46 14.67 1.16
CA VAL A 285 12.80 15.93 0.87
C VAL A 285 12.13 16.44 2.16
N PRO A 286 12.52 17.60 2.69
CA PRO A 286 11.93 18.14 3.92
C PRO A 286 10.43 18.44 3.79
N PRO A 287 9.63 18.33 4.87
CA PRO A 287 8.24 18.77 4.85
C PRO A 287 8.14 20.27 4.56
N THR A 288 7.05 20.67 3.90
CA THR A 288 6.79 22.09 3.56
C THR A 288 5.37 22.49 3.90
N ILE A 289 5.16 23.75 4.28
CA ILE A 289 3.82 24.34 4.40
C ILE A 289 3.65 25.42 3.34
N THR A 290 2.47 25.45 2.72
CA THR A 290 2.06 26.47 1.74
C THR A 290 0.69 27.05 2.10
N THR A 291 0.34 28.18 1.50
CA THR A 291 -1.00 28.78 1.66
C THR A 291 -2.06 27.96 0.95
N GLY A 292 -3.17 27.66 1.63
CA GLY A 292 -4.35 27.02 1.06
C GLY A 292 -5.51 28.01 0.87
N SER A 293 -6.74 27.51 0.96
CA SER A 293 -7.97 28.31 0.84
C SER A 293 -8.12 29.33 1.97
N GLY A 294 -8.65 30.51 1.64
CA GLY A 294 -9.07 31.52 2.61
C GLY A 294 -10.55 31.86 2.44
N GLY A 295 -11.25 32.09 3.55
CA GLY A 295 -12.64 32.49 3.57
C GLY A 295 -12.97 33.47 4.70
N ARG A 296 -14.24 33.88 4.76
CA ARG A 296 -14.77 34.69 5.86
C ARG A 296 -15.54 33.81 6.83
N ASP A 297 -15.27 33.97 8.10
CA ASP A 297 -16.00 33.38 9.21
C ASP A 297 -16.50 34.50 10.13
N PRO A 298 -17.81 34.76 10.23
CA PRO A 298 -18.34 35.81 11.10
C PRO A 298 -18.21 35.47 12.59
N ALA A 299 -17.99 34.20 12.95
CA ALA A 299 -17.94 33.75 14.35
C ALA A 299 -16.55 33.89 14.99
N SER A 300 -15.49 34.13 14.21
CA SER A 300 -14.12 34.20 14.73
C SER A 300 -13.34 35.42 14.21
N LYS A 301 -12.41 35.94 15.01
CA LYS A 301 -11.49 37.01 14.57
C LYS A 301 -10.42 36.48 13.62
N LEU A 302 -9.93 35.28 13.90
CA LEU A 302 -9.02 34.53 13.05
C LEU A 302 -9.11 33.05 13.41
N ARG A 303 -9.28 32.21 12.40
CA ARG A 303 -9.19 30.75 12.47
C ARG A 303 -8.11 30.29 11.51
N LEU A 304 -7.18 29.48 12.00
CA LEU A 304 -6.07 28.93 11.25
C LEU A 304 -6.21 27.41 11.25
N LYS A 305 -6.18 26.79 10.08
CA LYS A 305 -6.21 25.33 9.96
C LYS A 305 -5.01 24.86 9.16
N VAL A 306 -4.33 23.83 9.65
CA VAL A 306 -3.31 23.13 8.88
C VAL A 306 -3.91 21.82 8.39
N THR A 307 -3.79 21.54 7.10
CA THR A 307 -4.30 20.31 6.47
C THR A 307 -3.22 19.65 5.65
N ILE A 308 -3.32 18.33 5.45
CA ILE A 308 -2.61 17.67 4.34
C ILE A 308 -3.35 17.91 3.01
N PRO A 309 -2.78 17.58 1.83
CA PRO A 309 -3.42 17.82 0.53
C PRO A 309 -4.82 17.21 0.37
N SER A 310 -5.12 16.12 1.09
CA SER A 310 -6.46 15.51 1.12
C SER A 310 -7.51 16.30 1.91
N GLY A 311 -7.14 17.43 2.54
CA GLY A 311 -8.01 18.29 3.33
C GLY A 311 -8.20 17.86 4.79
N LYS A 312 -7.65 16.71 5.19
CA LYS A 312 -7.65 16.26 6.60
C LYS A 312 -6.80 17.23 7.45
N GLY A 313 -7.35 17.65 8.59
CA GLY A 313 -6.63 18.52 9.53
C GLY A 313 -5.48 17.81 10.24
N VAL A 314 -4.41 18.56 10.50
CA VAL A 314 -3.18 18.08 11.14
C VAL A 314 -3.07 18.71 12.52
N PRO A 315 -3.24 17.93 13.60
CA PRO A 315 -3.00 18.42 14.95
C PRO A 315 -1.51 18.50 15.27
N GLY A 316 -1.14 19.26 16.29
CA GLY A 316 0.22 19.29 16.83
C GLY A 316 1.22 20.08 15.99
N VAL A 317 0.74 20.92 15.06
CA VAL A 317 1.59 21.88 14.34
C VAL A 317 1.66 23.17 15.15
N ASP A 318 2.83 23.49 15.67
CA ASP A 318 3.04 24.74 16.39
C ASP A 318 2.81 25.93 15.45
N LEU A 319 2.25 27.00 15.99
CA LEU A 319 2.05 28.25 15.27
C LEU A 319 2.45 29.44 16.12
N VAL A 320 2.99 30.45 15.45
CA VAL A 320 3.33 31.75 16.01
C VAL A 320 2.61 32.80 15.17
N VAL A 321 1.68 33.52 15.78
CA VAL A 321 0.94 34.63 15.17
C VAL A 321 1.59 35.94 15.58
N GLY A 322 2.09 36.70 14.61
CA GLY A 322 2.58 38.04 14.84
C GLY A 322 1.50 39.08 14.58
N PHE A 323 1.52 40.14 15.39
CA PHE A 323 0.57 41.23 15.33
C PHE A 323 1.23 42.51 14.81
N ASP A 324 0.40 43.54 14.63
CA ASP A 324 0.84 44.90 14.33
C ASP A 324 1.67 45.52 15.46
N THR A 325 1.42 45.10 16.70
CA THR A 325 2.06 45.61 17.91
C THR A 325 2.30 44.51 18.96
N GLY A 326 3.30 44.72 19.81
CA GLY A 326 3.62 43.82 20.93
C GLY A 326 4.21 42.47 20.53
N ASN A 327 4.26 41.55 21.50
CA ASN A 327 4.86 40.23 21.32
C ASN A 327 3.94 39.29 20.51
N PRO A 328 4.50 38.37 19.71
CA PRO A 328 3.70 37.36 19.02
C PRO A 328 3.00 36.43 20.03
N LEU A 329 1.95 35.77 19.57
CA LEU A 329 1.23 34.75 20.33
C LEU A 329 1.56 33.37 19.78
N GLU A 330 1.86 32.44 20.68
CA GLU A 330 2.18 31.06 20.37
C GLU A 330 0.96 30.17 20.63
N GLY A 331 0.84 29.11 19.84
CA GLY A 331 -0.21 28.11 19.97
C GLY A 331 0.12 26.89 19.13
N TYR A 332 -0.86 26.02 18.94
CA TYR A 332 -0.71 24.87 18.06
C TYR A 332 -2.06 24.52 17.41
N ALA A 333 -2.01 24.04 16.18
CA ALA A 333 -3.19 23.62 15.43
C ALA A 333 -3.76 22.31 16.01
N GLN A 334 -5.09 22.24 16.08
CA GLN A 334 -5.84 21.00 16.29
C GLN A 334 -6.34 20.45 14.95
N SER A 335 -6.94 19.26 14.96
CA SER A 335 -7.56 18.67 13.77
C SER A 335 -8.64 19.55 13.14
N ASP A 336 -9.35 20.34 13.95
CA ASP A 336 -10.34 21.33 13.51
C ASP A 336 -9.77 22.76 13.36
N GLY A 337 -8.47 22.93 13.62
CA GLY A 337 -7.74 24.18 13.53
C GLY A 337 -7.49 24.84 14.89
N TRP A 338 -7.04 26.07 14.85
CA TRP A 338 -6.78 26.92 16.00
C TRP A 338 -7.51 28.24 15.80
N THR A 339 -8.06 28.79 16.87
CA THR A 339 -8.80 30.06 16.83
C THR A 339 -8.12 31.07 17.75
N LEU A 340 -7.97 32.29 17.25
CA LEU A 340 -7.44 33.40 18.03
C LEU A 340 -8.36 33.66 19.24
N PRO A 341 -7.81 33.79 20.47
CA PRO A 341 -8.61 34.08 21.66
C PRO A 341 -9.48 35.33 21.48
N ALA A 342 -10.72 35.27 21.97
CA ALA A 342 -11.71 36.32 21.74
C ALA A 342 -11.33 37.67 22.35
N ASP A 343 -10.56 37.65 23.43
CA ASP A 343 -10.03 38.79 24.17
C ASP A 343 -8.82 39.46 23.49
N GLU A 344 -8.18 38.81 22.51
CA GLU A 344 -7.12 39.42 21.71
C GLU A 344 -7.67 40.56 20.85
N LYS A 345 -7.08 41.75 20.97
CA LYS A 345 -7.53 42.98 20.31
C LYS A 345 -6.59 43.46 19.20
N ARG A 346 -5.38 42.94 19.14
CA ARG A 346 -4.35 43.34 18.17
C ARG A 346 -4.64 42.72 16.81
N GLU A 347 -4.22 43.40 15.74
CA GLU A 347 -4.47 42.93 14.38
C GLU A 347 -3.41 41.90 13.97
N PRO A 348 -3.77 40.64 13.63
CA PRO A 348 -2.82 39.64 13.18
C PRO A 348 -2.26 40.03 11.80
N ARG A 349 -0.93 39.98 11.65
CA ARG A 349 -0.20 40.41 10.44
C ARG A 349 0.49 39.26 9.73
N TRP A 350 0.89 38.24 10.45
CA TRP A 350 1.50 37.05 9.86
C TRP A 350 1.35 35.84 10.78
N VAL A 351 1.48 34.65 10.22
CA VAL A 351 1.65 33.40 10.96
C VAL A 351 2.87 32.65 10.44
N MET A 352 3.56 31.97 11.34
CA MET A 352 4.60 31.00 11.04
C MET A 352 4.25 29.69 11.72
N PHE A 353 4.46 28.58 11.03
CA PHE A 353 4.23 27.21 11.53
C PHE A 353 5.55 26.47 11.70
N SER A 354 5.62 25.58 12.69
CA SER A 354 6.76 24.69 12.93
C SER A 354 6.36 23.32 13.48
N MET A 355 7.23 22.34 13.24
CA MET A 355 7.27 21.06 13.96
C MET A 355 8.75 20.73 14.17
N SER A 356 9.31 21.24 15.27
CA SER A 356 10.76 21.23 15.49
C SER A 356 11.36 19.81 15.48
N SER A 357 10.64 18.83 16.03
CA SER A 357 11.07 17.41 16.03
C SER A 357 11.25 16.81 14.63
N TYR A 358 10.66 17.42 13.60
CA TYR A 358 10.78 17.00 12.21
C TYR A 358 11.51 18.01 11.33
N GLY A 359 12.20 19.00 11.93
CA GLY A 359 12.92 20.04 11.21
C GLY A 359 12.03 20.96 10.37
N LEU A 360 10.71 20.95 10.58
CA LEU A 360 9.78 21.79 9.83
C LEU A 360 9.76 23.20 10.44
N ARG A 361 10.09 24.19 9.62
CA ARG A 361 9.82 25.60 9.91
C ARG A 361 9.44 26.32 8.63
N SER A 362 8.23 26.85 8.59
CA SER A 362 7.73 27.59 7.44
C SER A 362 8.24 29.05 7.41
N ALA A 363 8.08 29.71 6.26
CA ALA A 363 8.18 31.16 6.18
C ALA A 363 7.03 31.84 6.95
N ARG A 364 7.15 33.15 7.16
CA ARG A 364 6.01 33.95 7.64
C ARG A 364 5.01 34.14 6.51
N PHE A 365 3.79 33.65 6.70
CA PHE A 365 2.69 33.92 5.78
C PHE A 365 1.95 35.18 6.21
N PRO A 366 1.76 36.16 5.32
CA PRO A 366 1.03 37.37 5.66
C PRO A 366 -0.46 37.06 5.93
N ILE A 367 -1.03 37.72 6.92
CA ILE A 367 -2.44 37.67 7.25
C ILE A 367 -3.06 39.03 6.95
N ASN A 368 -4.16 39.01 6.19
CA ASN A 368 -5.05 40.15 6.05
C ASN A 368 -6.45 39.73 6.50
N ALA A 369 -6.68 39.83 7.81
CA ALA A 369 -7.92 39.39 8.45
C ALA A 369 -9.15 40.18 8.00
N ARG A 370 -8.99 41.30 7.27
CA ARG A 370 -10.10 42.03 6.63
C ARG A 370 -10.61 41.32 5.38
N THR A 371 -9.72 40.63 4.65
CA THR A 371 -10.07 39.92 3.41
C THR A 371 -10.51 38.49 3.70
N ALA A 372 -9.76 37.78 4.54
CA ALA A 372 -10.08 36.41 4.96
C ALA A 372 -9.59 36.19 6.39
N ASN A 373 -10.48 35.65 7.23
CA ASN A 373 -10.20 35.36 8.64
C ASN A 373 -10.39 33.89 8.99
N ALA A 374 -10.78 33.03 8.05
CA ALA A 374 -10.64 31.59 8.15
C ALA A 374 -9.64 31.13 7.09
N LEU A 375 -8.42 30.79 7.51
CA LEU A 375 -7.29 30.51 6.63
C LEU A 375 -6.84 29.06 6.79
N THR A 376 -6.69 28.37 5.66
CA THR A 376 -6.11 27.03 5.59
C THR A 376 -4.67 27.10 5.07
N TYR A 377 -3.79 26.29 5.64
CA TYR A 377 -2.42 26.07 5.20
C TYR A 377 -2.22 24.59 4.92
N ILE A 378 -1.50 24.27 3.85
CA ILE A 378 -1.31 22.91 3.37
C ILE A 378 0.08 22.44 3.76
N LEU A 379 0.15 21.48 4.68
CA LEU A 379 1.35 20.71 4.99
C LEU A 379 1.52 19.61 3.94
N THR A 380 2.56 19.71 3.13
CA THR A 380 3.05 18.60 2.33
C THR A 380 4.07 17.83 3.18
N PRO A 381 3.77 16.59 3.61
CA PRO A 381 4.64 15.86 4.54
C PRO A 381 6.01 15.52 3.95
N ASN A 382 6.09 15.26 2.64
CA ASN A 382 7.29 14.73 1.98
C ASN A 382 7.88 13.55 2.80
N ASP A 383 9.17 13.58 3.11
CA ASP A 383 9.86 12.53 3.87
C ASP A 383 9.91 12.85 5.38
N ILE A 384 8.78 13.31 5.95
CA ILE A 384 8.68 13.56 7.40
C ILE A 384 9.06 12.29 8.19
N GLY A 385 9.87 12.45 9.24
CA GLY A 385 10.42 11.33 10.00
C GLY A 385 11.60 10.61 9.32
N VAL A 386 12.09 11.10 8.18
CA VAL A 386 13.32 10.59 7.57
C VAL A 386 14.52 11.47 7.93
N VAL A 387 15.52 10.89 8.60
CA VAL A 387 16.72 11.62 9.02
C VAL A 387 17.64 11.84 7.82
N ASN A 388 18.09 13.09 7.64
CA ASN A 388 19.12 13.45 6.68
C ASN A 388 20.51 13.26 7.30
N PHE A 389 21.20 12.20 6.88
CA PHE A 389 22.52 11.82 7.36
C PHE A 389 23.69 12.56 6.69
N ALA A 390 23.44 13.39 5.67
CA ALA A 390 24.48 14.11 4.93
C ALA A 390 25.36 15.02 5.83
N LYS A 391 24.87 15.41 7.01
CA LYS A 391 25.59 16.26 7.99
C LYS A 391 25.87 15.55 9.32
N VAL A 392 25.54 14.26 9.42
CA VAL A 392 25.69 13.50 10.66
C VAL A 392 27.09 12.90 10.70
N ASN A 393 27.78 13.09 11.82
CA ASN A 393 29.10 12.51 12.02
C ASN A 393 28.96 11.16 12.71
N VAL A 394 29.47 10.10 12.07
CA VAL A 394 29.55 8.76 12.67
C VAL A 394 31.02 8.38 12.82
N ILE A 395 31.42 8.10 14.06
CA ILE A 395 32.79 7.76 14.42
C ILE A 395 32.80 6.34 14.95
N ALA A 396 33.55 5.46 14.31
CA ALA A 396 33.83 4.12 14.78
C ALA A 396 34.95 4.14 15.82
N ASP A 397 34.70 3.50 16.95
CA ASP A 397 35.66 3.30 18.04
C ASP A 397 35.51 1.90 18.63
N GLY A 398 36.53 1.07 18.42
CA GLY A 398 36.53 -0.35 18.76
C GLY A 398 35.32 -1.08 18.20
N ASN A 399 34.51 -1.66 19.09
CA ASN A 399 33.29 -2.41 18.74
C ASN A 399 32.01 -1.55 18.75
N GLY A 400 32.09 -0.26 18.47
CA GLY A 400 30.86 0.52 18.33
C GLY A 400 31.02 1.81 17.56
N LEU A 401 29.90 2.52 17.48
CA LEU A 401 29.73 3.73 16.69
C LEU A 401 29.22 4.85 17.57
N THR A 402 29.82 6.03 17.48
CA THR A 402 29.30 7.26 18.07
C THR A 402 28.66 8.08 16.97
N VAL A 403 27.35 8.32 17.09
CA VAL A 403 26.58 9.18 16.17
C VAL A 403 26.38 10.53 16.83
N ILE A 404 26.84 11.59 16.18
CA ILE A 404 26.71 12.97 16.65
C ILE A 404 25.70 13.72 15.77
N ARG A 405 24.58 14.14 16.36
CA ARG A 405 23.45 14.80 15.67
C ARG A 405 22.82 15.85 16.59
N GLU A 406 22.48 17.03 16.06
CA GLU A 406 21.87 18.14 16.81
C GLU A 406 22.59 18.49 18.13
N GLY A 407 23.92 18.39 18.16
CA GLY A 407 24.72 18.64 19.36
C GLY A 407 24.69 17.54 20.43
N GLN A 408 23.96 16.44 20.18
CA GLN A 408 23.91 15.26 21.03
C GLN A 408 24.78 14.14 20.48
N SER A 409 25.28 13.29 21.38
CA SER A 409 26.11 12.12 21.05
C SER A 409 25.43 10.86 21.57
N MET A 410 25.19 9.90 20.68
CA MET A 410 24.65 8.58 21.01
C MET A 410 25.70 7.51 20.71
N ARG A 411 26.01 6.67 21.71
CA ARG A 411 26.96 5.57 21.57
C ARG A 411 26.23 4.26 21.31
N TYR A 412 26.44 3.70 20.12
CA TYR A 412 25.86 2.43 19.69
C TYR A 412 26.83 1.29 19.88
N GLU A 413 26.37 0.20 20.46
CA GLU A 413 27.15 -1.02 20.66
C GLU A 413 26.87 -2.00 19.54
N LYS A 414 27.92 -2.66 19.04
CA LYS A 414 27.78 -3.71 18.04
C LYS A 414 27.12 -4.93 18.69
N GLN A 415 26.04 -5.39 18.09
CA GLN A 415 25.38 -6.63 18.51
C GLN A 415 26.27 -7.84 18.16
N GLY A 416 26.36 -8.78 19.11
CA GLY A 416 27.04 -10.06 18.90
C GLY A 416 26.45 -10.81 17.70
N LYS A 417 27.28 -11.66 17.07
CA LYS A 417 26.87 -12.49 15.94
C LYS A 417 25.77 -13.48 16.30
#